data_AF-A0A957K0X6-F1
#
_entry.id   AF-A0A957K0X6-F1
#
_cell.length_a   1.000
_cell.length_b   1.000
_cell.length_c   1.000
_cell.angle_alpha   90.00
_cell.angle_beta   90.00
_cell.angle_gamma   90.00
#
_symmetry.space_group_name_H-M   'P 1'
#
loop_
_entity.id
_entity.type
_entity.pdbx_description
1 polymer ?
#
loop_
_entity_poly.entity_id
_entity_poly.type
_entity_poly.pdbx_seq_one_letter_code
_entity_poly.pdbx_strand_id
1 'polypeptide(L)'
;LPTIYILLGIGLVTGVDWVRRHRTIKKRQWGVALAGALLLFVALRDGYDYFVRWSQDPDVRAAYQVNLIASLEYLDPAGPTVVSSVYPGPAHDISIAMTMLGTRSLAWRGVAANSALILPAGRPARLLVPTATPLHPYFQGWVKPLAQVSLRPDDTDPGFTSYELQLPAMDYEPVGVTLGEAVTLLGYQWVANPVA
;
A
#
# COMPACT_ATOMS: atom_id res chain seq x y z
N LEU A 1 15.13 18.70 -4.71
CA LEU A 1 15.77 17.55 -5.39
C LEU A 1 16.82 16.97 -4.44
N PRO A 2 16.72 15.69 -4.05
CA PRO A 2 17.62 15.08 -3.07
C PRO A 2 19.09 15.16 -3.49
N THR A 3 19.98 15.53 -2.56
CA THR A 3 21.43 15.69 -2.76
C THR A 3 22.11 14.48 -3.40
N ILE A 4 21.54 13.29 -3.23
CA ILE A 4 22.05 12.03 -3.78
C ILE A 4 22.08 12.03 -5.31
N TYR A 5 21.12 12.70 -5.97
CA TYR A 5 21.07 12.80 -7.43
C TYR A 5 22.12 13.76 -7.99
N ILE A 6 22.48 14.80 -7.23
CA ILE A 6 23.51 15.77 -7.61
C ILE A 6 24.90 15.12 -7.55
N LEU A 7 25.16 14.31 -6.51
CA LEU A 7 26.43 13.60 -6.36
C LEU A 7 26.67 12.57 -7.47
N LEU A 8 25.63 11.83 -7.87
CA LEU A 8 25.69 10.92 -9.02
C LEU A 8 25.96 11.67 -10.33
N GLY A 9 25.30 12.81 -10.54
CA GLY A 9 25.52 13.65 -11.71
C GLY A 9 26.95 14.20 -11.79
N ILE A 10 27.50 14.70 -10.68
CA ILE A 10 28.88 15.20 -10.61
C ILE A 10 29.89 14.07 -10.84
N GLY A 11 29.66 12.89 -10.27
CA GLY A 11 30.52 11.71 -10.48
C GLY A 11 30.59 11.30 -11.95
N LEU A 12 29.44 11.30 -12.65
CA LEU A 12 29.36 10.93 -14.06
C LEU A 12 30.09 11.94 -14.96
N VAL A 13 29.84 13.25 -14.77
CA VAL A 13 30.46 14.33 -15.56
C VAL A 13 31.98 14.33 -15.35
N THR A 14 32.43 14.18 -14.10
CA THR A 14 33.86 14.14 -13.76
C THR A 14 34.54 12.92 -14.38
N GLY A 15 33.87 11.77 -14.40
CA GLY A 15 34.35 10.55 -15.05
C GLY A 15 34.50 10.72 -16.58
N VAL A 16 33.50 11.27 -17.25
CA VAL A 16 33.52 11.51 -18.71
C VAL A 16 34.63 12.50 -19.08
N ASP A 17 34.77 13.60 -18.32
CA ASP A 17 35.79 14.61 -18.59
C ASP A 17 37.21 14.10 -18.33
N TRP A 18 37.39 13.18 -17.39
CA TRP A 18 38.67 12.56 -17.12
C TRP A 18 39.10 11.61 -18.24
N VAL A 19 38.16 10.80 -18.75
CA VAL A 19 38.38 9.90 -19.90
C VAL A 19 38.69 10.70 -21.17
N ARG A 20 37.96 11.80 -21.43
CA ARG A 20 38.22 12.67 -22.59
C ARG A 20 39.60 13.33 -22.56
N ARG A 21 40.10 13.66 -21.37
CA ARG A 21 41.40 14.34 -21.18
C ARG A 21 42.61 13.38 -21.27
N HIS A 22 42.42 12.08 -21.10
CA HIS A 22 43.52 11.10 -21.13
C HIS A 22 43.39 10.15 -22.32
N ARG A 23 43.98 10.54 -23.47
CA ARG A 23 44.00 9.74 -24.72
C ARG A 23 44.84 8.46 -24.66
N THR A 24 45.71 8.31 -23.65
CA THR A 24 46.54 7.12 -23.45
C THR A 24 46.43 6.66 -22.00
N ILE A 25 45.83 5.47 -21.81
CA ILE A 25 45.58 4.88 -20.50
C ILE A 25 46.87 4.17 -20.03
N LYS A 26 47.56 4.73 -19.02
CA LYS A 26 48.69 4.06 -18.36
C LYS A 26 48.19 2.79 -17.65
N LYS A 27 49.02 1.75 -17.44
CA LYS A 27 48.63 0.49 -16.77
C LYS A 27 47.82 0.69 -15.46
N ARG A 28 48.15 1.72 -14.66
CA ARG A 28 47.42 2.09 -13.42
C ARG A 28 45.99 2.61 -13.67
N GLN A 29 45.74 3.24 -14.81
CA GLN A 29 44.44 3.81 -15.19
C GLN A 29 43.49 2.75 -15.76
N TRP A 30 44.01 1.62 -16.28
CA TRP A 30 43.20 0.47 -16.69
C TRP A 30 42.45 -0.16 -15.51
N GLY A 31 43.09 -0.25 -14.34
CA GLY A 31 42.43 -0.73 -13.13
C GLY A 31 41.26 0.15 -12.69
N VAL A 32 41.42 1.48 -12.78
CA VAL A 32 40.35 2.45 -12.47
C VAL A 32 39.23 2.40 -13.50
N ALA A 33 39.57 2.31 -14.79
CA ALA A 33 38.59 2.19 -15.86
C ALA A 33 37.78 0.89 -15.75
N LEU A 34 38.46 -0.24 -15.45
CA LEU A 34 37.80 -1.52 -15.23
C LEU A 34 36.90 -1.48 -13.99
N ALA A 35 37.38 -0.93 -12.87
CA ALA A 35 36.58 -0.78 -11.67
C ALA A 35 35.34 0.10 -11.92
N GLY A 36 35.50 1.22 -12.63
CA GLY A 36 34.38 2.09 -13.02
C GLY A 36 33.39 1.40 -13.95
N ALA A 37 33.88 0.64 -14.93
CA ALA A 37 33.03 -0.15 -15.83
C ALA A 37 32.26 -1.25 -15.08
N LEU A 38 32.90 -1.94 -14.13
CA LEU A 38 32.25 -2.93 -13.28
C LEU A 38 31.19 -2.29 -12.38
N LEU A 39 31.48 -1.14 -11.76
CA LEU A 39 30.50 -0.41 -10.96
C LEU A 39 29.31 0.07 -11.79
N LEU A 40 29.55 0.59 -12.99
CA LEU A 40 28.49 0.98 -13.91
C LEU A 40 27.65 -0.23 -14.34
N PHE A 41 28.31 -1.35 -14.64
CA PHE A 41 27.63 -2.59 -14.98
C PHE A 41 26.74 -3.08 -13.83
N VAL A 42 27.25 -3.10 -12.60
CA VAL A 42 26.46 -3.47 -11.41
C VAL A 42 25.30 -2.50 -11.21
N ALA A 43 25.53 -1.18 -11.30
CA ALA A 43 24.46 -0.20 -11.15
C ALA A 43 23.36 -0.33 -12.21
N LEU A 44 23.72 -0.60 -13.47
CA LEU A 44 22.76 -0.86 -14.54
C LEU A 44 22.01 -2.18 -14.31
N ARG A 45 22.72 -3.21 -13.83
CA ARG A 45 22.14 -4.51 -13.52
C ARG A 45 21.15 -4.41 -12.37
N ASP A 46 21.53 -3.77 -11.28
CA ASP A 46 20.70 -3.56 -10.09
C ASP A 46 19.50 -2.66 -10.43
N GLY A 47 19.71 -1.61 -11.24
CA GLY A 47 18.62 -0.77 -11.73
C GLY A 47 17.61 -1.56 -12.55
N TYR A 48 18.07 -2.42 -13.46
CA TYR A 48 17.19 -3.31 -14.21
C TYR A 48 16.49 -4.32 -13.29
N ASP A 49 17.21 -4.95 -12.38
CA ASP A 49 16.65 -5.93 -11.46
C ASP A 49 15.60 -5.27 -10.55
N TYR A 50 15.85 -4.08 -10.02
CA TYR A 50 14.93 -3.36 -9.14
C TYR A 50 13.69 -2.81 -9.87
N PHE A 51 13.88 -2.08 -10.98
CA PHE A 51 12.77 -1.38 -11.64
C PHE A 51 12.03 -2.23 -12.66
N VAL A 52 12.68 -3.24 -13.25
CA VAL A 52 12.08 -4.08 -14.30
C VAL A 52 11.79 -5.48 -13.78
N ARG A 53 12.79 -6.22 -13.29
CA ARG A 53 12.58 -7.62 -12.90
C ARG A 53 11.67 -7.74 -11.67
N TRP A 54 12.02 -7.06 -10.59
CA TRP A 54 11.31 -7.09 -9.32
C TRP A 54 9.92 -6.45 -9.42
N SER A 55 9.74 -5.45 -10.28
CA SER A 55 8.40 -4.87 -10.51
C SER A 55 7.41 -5.83 -11.19
N GLN A 56 7.91 -6.93 -11.79
CA GLN A 56 7.08 -8.01 -12.31
C GLN A 56 6.92 -9.19 -11.35
N ASP A 57 7.67 -9.24 -10.24
CA ASP A 57 7.64 -10.37 -9.31
C ASP A 57 6.41 -10.27 -8.36
N PRO A 58 5.54 -11.29 -8.29
CA PRO A 58 4.32 -11.25 -7.47
C PRO A 58 4.56 -10.97 -6.00
N ASP A 59 5.60 -11.56 -5.41
CA ASP A 59 5.90 -11.41 -3.98
C ASP A 59 6.40 -10.00 -3.68
N VAL A 60 7.19 -9.43 -4.59
CA VAL A 60 7.66 -8.04 -4.48
C VAL A 60 6.49 -7.07 -4.62
N ARG A 61 5.58 -7.31 -5.57
CA ARG A 61 4.37 -6.49 -5.76
C ARG A 61 3.45 -6.53 -4.55
N ALA A 62 3.32 -7.69 -3.90
CA ALA A 62 2.61 -7.83 -2.63
C ALA A 62 3.31 -7.08 -1.50
N ALA A 63 4.64 -7.20 -1.37
CA ALA A 63 5.42 -6.47 -0.38
C ALA A 63 5.29 -4.94 -0.52
N TYR A 64 5.21 -4.44 -1.76
CA TYR A 64 4.96 -3.02 -2.06
C TYR A 64 3.48 -2.60 -1.99
N GLN A 65 2.58 -3.49 -1.56
CA GLN A 65 1.17 -3.17 -1.35
C GLN A 65 0.47 -2.63 -2.60
N VAL A 66 0.77 -3.18 -3.78
CA VAL A 66 0.16 -2.74 -5.05
C VAL A 66 -1.37 -2.78 -5.00
N ASN A 67 -1.96 -3.75 -4.29
CA ASN A 67 -3.40 -3.82 -4.11
C ASN A 67 -3.96 -2.66 -3.28
N LEU A 68 -3.30 -2.28 -2.18
CA LEU A 68 -3.67 -1.10 -1.41
C LEU A 68 -3.56 0.16 -2.25
N ILE A 69 -2.46 0.31 -3.01
CA ILE A 69 -2.26 1.46 -3.92
C ILE A 69 -3.41 1.55 -4.91
N ALA A 70 -3.74 0.45 -5.59
CA ALA A 70 -4.85 0.39 -6.54
C ALA A 70 -6.22 0.66 -5.88
N SER A 71 -6.42 0.16 -4.65
CA SER A 71 -7.62 0.43 -3.85
C SER A 71 -7.75 1.92 -3.52
N LEU A 72 -6.64 2.58 -3.16
CA LEU A 72 -6.59 4.00 -2.85
C LEU A 72 -6.79 4.88 -4.10
N GLU A 73 -6.25 4.47 -5.26
CA GLU A 73 -6.50 5.14 -6.55
C GLU A 73 -7.95 4.98 -7.02
N TYR A 74 -8.59 3.86 -6.68
CA TYR A 74 -10.01 3.62 -6.94
C TYR A 74 -10.94 4.51 -6.09
N LEU A 75 -10.43 5.14 -5.02
CA LEU A 75 -11.24 6.00 -4.16
C LEU A 75 -11.71 7.26 -4.90
N ASP A 76 -13.03 7.33 -5.09
CA ASP A 76 -13.72 8.57 -5.39
C ASP A 76 -13.89 9.37 -4.09
N PRO A 77 -13.49 10.66 -4.02
CA PRO A 77 -13.64 11.49 -2.83
C PRO A 77 -15.09 11.69 -2.33
N ALA A 78 -16.10 11.22 -3.06
CA ALA A 78 -17.50 11.30 -2.68
C ALA A 78 -17.87 10.31 -1.55
N GLY A 79 -17.50 10.65 -0.31
CA GLY A 79 -18.05 10.04 0.91
C GLY A 79 -17.06 9.26 1.79
N PRO A 80 -17.49 8.81 2.99
CA PRO A 80 -16.66 8.02 3.89
C PRO A 80 -16.23 6.70 3.26
N THR A 81 -14.95 6.32 3.38
CA THR A 81 -14.46 5.04 2.88
C THR A 81 -13.63 4.30 3.93
N VAL A 82 -13.97 3.02 4.09
CA VAL A 82 -13.23 2.05 4.91
C VAL A 82 -12.41 1.19 3.96
N VAL A 83 -11.14 0.99 4.27
CA VAL A 83 -10.26 0.12 3.48
C VAL A 83 -9.73 -0.96 4.40
N SER A 84 -10.05 -2.20 4.07
CA SER A 84 -9.43 -3.35 4.71
C SER A 84 -8.00 -3.49 4.20
N SER A 85 -7.09 -3.76 5.10
CA SER A 85 -5.66 -3.84 4.84
C SER A 85 -5.10 -5.11 5.49
N VAL A 86 -4.08 -5.68 4.86
CA VAL A 86 -3.36 -6.86 5.37
C VAL A 86 -2.59 -6.49 6.64
N TYR A 87 -2.11 -5.25 6.72
CA TYR A 87 -1.34 -4.72 7.84
C TYR A 87 -1.97 -3.42 8.38
N PRO A 88 -3.10 -3.50 9.11
CA PRO A 88 -3.87 -2.32 9.56
C PRO A 88 -3.13 -1.47 10.61
N GLY A 89 -1.92 -1.87 11.01
CA GLY A 89 -1.09 -1.18 11.99
C GLY A 89 -0.45 0.12 11.45
N PRO A 90 -0.04 1.02 12.35
CA PRO A 90 0.40 2.38 12.00
C PRO A 90 1.68 2.46 11.14
N ALA A 91 2.51 1.41 11.14
CA ALA A 91 3.84 1.47 10.55
C ALA A 91 3.88 1.26 9.02
N HIS A 92 2.88 0.61 8.44
CA HIS A 92 2.96 0.15 7.05
C HIS A 92 1.88 0.81 6.19
N ASP A 93 0.68 0.22 6.16
CA ASP A 93 -0.36 0.59 5.19
C ASP A 93 -0.93 2.00 5.44
N ILE A 94 -0.97 2.43 6.70
CA ILE A 94 -1.35 3.80 7.08
C ILE A 94 -0.39 4.83 6.46
N SER A 95 0.92 4.57 6.47
CA SER A 95 1.91 5.51 5.93
C SER A 95 1.82 5.66 4.41
N ILE A 96 1.51 4.57 3.71
CA ILE A 96 1.23 4.55 2.27
C ILE A 96 -0.03 5.37 1.99
N ALA A 97 -1.12 5.12 2.71
CA ALA A 97 -2.37 5.85 2.56
C ALA A 97 -2.22 7.36 2.81
N MET A 98 -1.45 7.75 3.84
CA MET A 98 -1.15 9.17 4.10
C MET A 98 -0.39 9.83 2.95
N THR A 99 0.59 9.12 2.38
CA THR A 99 1.40 9.62 1.25
C THR A 99 0.56 9.76 -0.02
N MET A 100 -0.33 8.81 -0.30
CA MET A 100 -1.15 8.81 -1.50
C MET A 100 -2.33 9.77 -1.44
N LEU A 101 -3.03 9.84 -0.30
CA LEU A 101 -4.23 10.64 -0.15
C LEU A 101 -3.94 12.10 0.24
N GLY A 102 -2.77 12.38 0.84
CA GLY A 102 -2.43 13.70 1.34
C GLY A 102 -3.51 14.25 2.28
N THR A 103 -4.01 15.46 2.01
CA THR A 103 -5.08 16.11 2.79
C THR A 103 -6.47 15.49 2.59
N ARG A 104 -6.65 14.61 1.59
CA ARG A 104 -7.89 13.83 1.39
C ARG A 104 -8.02 12.66 2.39
N SER A 105 -7.02 12.45 3.25
CA SER A 105 -6.95 11.32 4.20
C SER A 105 -8.07 11.29 5.24
N LEU A 106 -8.79 12.40 5.47
CA LEU A 106 -9.78 12.51 6.54
C LEU A 106 -10.97 11.55 6.39
N ALA A 107 -11.26 11.07 5.17
CA ALA A 107 -12.36 10.14 4.90
C ALA A 107 -11.96 8.65 4.95
N TRP A 108 -10.66 8.34 5.08
CA TRP A 108 -10.15 6.98 5.10
C TRP A 108 -10.14 6.38 6.52
N ARG A 109 -10.51 5.11 6.64
CA ARG A 109 -10.38 4.31 7.88
C ARG A 109 -9.78 2.95 7.54
N GLY A 110 -8.56 2.70 7.98
CA GLY A 110 -7.90 1.41 7.87
C GLY A 110 -8.43 0.42 8.90
N VAL A 111 -8.77 -0.79 8.45
CA VAL A 111 -9.23 -1.90 9.30
C VAL A 111 -8.67 -3.22 8.77
N ALA A 112 -8.84 -4.32 9.52
CA ALA A 112 -8.74 -5.66 8.97
C ALA A 112 -10.14 -6.29 8.99
N ALA A 113 -10.83 -6.28 7.85
CA ALA A 113 -12.24 -6.66 7.74
C ALA A 113 -12.50 -8.17 7.96
N ASN A 114 -11.45 -8.97 8.04
CA ASN A 114 -11.51 -10.36 8.52
C ASN A 114 -11.69 -10.45 10.05
N SER A 115 -11.53 -9.35 10.79
CA SER A 115 -11.51 -9.32 12.25
C SER A 115 -12.38 -8.21 12.84
N ALA A 116 -12.37 -7.02 12.23
CA ALA A 116 -13.06 -5.84 12.72
C ALA A 116 -13.47 -4.89 11.59
N LEU A 117 -14.58 -4.18 11.77
CA LEU A 117 -15.04 -3.09 10.89
C LEU A 117 -15.25 -1.82 11.69
N ILE A 118 -14.99 -0.68 11.05
CA ILE A 118 -15.32 0.65 11.57
C ILE A 118 -16.46 1.19 10.71
N LEU A 119 -17.56 1.57 11.34
CA LEU A 119 -18.75 2.08 10.67
C LEU A 119 -18.81 3.60 10.85
N PRO A 120 -18.79 4.42 9.77
CA PRO A 120 -18.94 5.86 9.88
C PRO A 120 -20.35 6.20 10.37
N ALA A 121 -20.46 6.97 11.46
CA ALA A 121 -21.71 7.22 12.17
C ALA A 121 -22.86 7.69 11.23
N GLY A 122 -23.78 6.77 10.93
CA GLY A 122 -25.03 7.03 10.22
C GLY A 122 -24.90 7.42 8.74
N ARG A 123 -23.73 7.24 8.11
CA ARG A 123 -23.53 7.57 6.69
C ARG A 123 -23.24 6.30 5.88
N PRO A 124 -23.85 6.14 4.70
CA PRO A 124 -23.41 5.15 3.73
C PRO A 124 -21.91 5.31 3.50
N ALA A 125 -21.18 4.20 3.53
CA ALA A 125 -19.75 4.18 3.34
C ALA A 125 -19.38 3.13 2.30
N ARG A 126 -18.31 3.38 1.55
CA ARG A 126 -17.69 2.31 0.77
C ARG A 126 -16.77 1.50 1.66
N LEU A 127 -16.74 0.20 1.42
CA LEU A 127 -15.77 -0.71 2.01
C LEU A 127 -14.98 -1.36 0.87
N LEU A 128 -13.65 -1.22 0.89
CA LEU A 128 -12.76 -1.93 -0.02
C LEU A 128 -12.13 -3.11 0.71
N VAL A 129 -12.21 -4.31 0.14
CA VAL A 129 -11.69 -5.54 0.76
C VAL A 129 -10.77 -6.27 -0.22
N PRO A 130 -9.46 -6.39 0.08
CA PRO A 130 -8.52 -7.13 -0.75
C PRO A 130 -8.79 -8.64 -0.67
N THR A 131 -8.41 -9.36 -1.72
CA THR A 131 -8.60 -10.82 -1.78
C THR A 131 -7.78 -11.54 -0.70
N ALA A 132 -6.58 -11.03 -0.40
CA ALA A 132 -5.70 -11.56 0.63
C ALA A 132 -6.21 -11.37 2.08
N THR A 133 -7.19 -10.49 2.31
CA THR A 133 -7.81 -10.29 3.63
C THR A 133 -9.32 -10.27 3.50
N PRO A 134 -9.94 -11.44 3.23
CA PRO A 134 -11.34 -11.53 2.87
C PRO A 134 -12.24 -11.05 4.01
N LEU A 135 -13.43 -10.57 3.65
CA LEU A 135 -14.43 -10.11 4.59
C LEU A 135 -14.85 -11.26 5.51
N HIS A 136 -14.88 -11.04 6.82
CA HIS A 136 -15.35 -12.05 7.77
C HIS A 136 -16.82 -12.42 7.47
N PRO A 137 -17.20 -13.72 7.52
CA PRO A 137 -18.57 -14.16 7.21
C PRO A 137 -19.66 -13.41 7.97
N TYR A 138 -19.42 -13.07 9.23
CA TYR A 138 -20.33 -12.29 10.07
C TYR A 138 -20.76 -10.95 9.43
N PHE A 139 -19.86 -10.29 8.70
CA PHE A 139 -20.12 -9.00 8.09
C PHE A 139 -20.75 -9.09 6.69
N GLN A 140 -20.93 -10.29 6.12
CA GLN A 140 -21.48 -10.45 4.76
C GLN A 140 -22.89 -9.88 4.64
N GLY A 141 -23.70 -9.99 5.69
CA GLY A 141 -25.06 -9.41 5.72
C GLY A 141 -25.08 -7.88 5.83
N TRP A 142 -23.94 -7.23 6.08
CA TRP A 142 -23.81 -5.78 6.28
C TRP A 142 -23.24 -5.09 5.05
N VAL A 143 -23.06 -5.82 3.95
CA VAL A 143 -22.42 -5.31 2.76
C VAL A 143 -23.20 -5.72 1.52
N LYS A 144 -23.20 -4.85 0.52
CA LYS A 144 -23.67 -5.17 -0.82
C LYS A 144 -22.50 -5.01 -1.79
N PRO A 145 -22.13 -6.05 -2.56
CA PRO A 145 -21.05 -5.93 -3.53
C PRO A 145 -21.44 -4.92 -4.62
N LEU A 146 -20.50 -4.02 -4.93
CA LEU A 146 -20.64 -3.01 -5.97
C LEU A 146 -19.81 -3.36 -7.21
N ALA A 147 -18.53 -3.70 -6.99
CA ALA A 147 -17.60 -3.99 -8.07
C ALA A 147 -16.49 -4.94 -7.60
N GLN A 148 -16.04 -5.81 -8.49
CA GLN A 148 -14.79 -6.55 -8.33
C GLN A 148 -13.74 -5.88 -9.21
N VAL A 149 -12.62 -5.49 -8.62
CA VAL A 149 -11.47 -4.94 -9.35
C VAL A 149 -10.39 -6.00 -9.39
N SER A 150 -10.01 -6.40 -10.60
CA SER A 150 -8.93 -7.37 -10.82
C SER A 150 -7.63 -6.63 -11.09
N LEU A 151 -6.56 -7.10 -10.46
CA LEU A 151 -5.17 -6.73 -10.73
C LEU A 151 -4.56 -7.80 -11.65
N ARG A 152 -3.25 -8.02 -11.58
CA ARG A 152 -2.64 -9.05 -12.41
C ARG A 152 -3.04 -10.43 -11.88
N PRO A 153 -3.35 -11.39 -12.76
CA PRO A 153 -3.78 -12.72 -12.33
C PRO A 153 -2.74 -13.50 -11.52
N ASP A 154 -1.46 -13.20 -11.72
CA ASP A 154 -0.33 -13.81 -11.04
C ASP A 154 0.08 -13.09 -9.75
N ASP A 155 -0.56 -11.97 -9.39
CA ASP A 155 -0.33 -11.30 -8.11
C ASP A 155 -0.81 -12.17 -6.94
N THR A 156 -0.05 -12.17 -5.84
CA THR A 156 -0.41 -12.88 -4.59
C THR A 156 -1.72 -12.35 -3.97
N ASP A 157 -2.09 -11.10 -4.28
CA ASP A 157 -3.37 -10.48 -3.93
C ASP A 157 -4.03 -9.89 -5.20
N PRO A 158 -4.68 -10.72 -6.02
CA PRO A 158 -4.98 -10.43 -7.43
C PRO A 158 -6.17 -9.49 -7.64
N GLY A 159 -6.68 -8.86 -6.59
CA GLY A 159 -7.79 -7.92 -6.71
C GLY A 159 -8.42 -7.57 -5.37
N PHE A 160 -9.45 -6.74 -5.45
CA PHE A 160 -10.26 -6.35 -4.31
C PHE A 160 -11.71 -6.19 -4.71
N THR A 161 -12.61 -6.32 -3.74
CA THR A 161 -14.03 -6.08 -3.92
C THR A 161 -14.40 -4.74 -3.26
N SER A 162 -15.13 -3.92 -3.99
CA SER A 162 -15.81 -2.75 -3.45
C SER A 162 -17.21 -3.12 -3.02
N TYR A 163 -17.56 -2.74 -1.80
CA TYR A 163 -18.86 -2.93 -1.20
C TYR A 163 -19.48 -1.58 -0.81
N GLU A 164 -20.80 -1.54 -0.84
CA GLU A 164 -21.62 -0.58 -0.11
C GLU A 164 -21.86 -1.13 1.29
N LEU A 165 -21.47 -0.37 2.31
CA LEU A 165 -21.69 -0.71 3.71
C LEU A 165 -23.15 -0.39 4.08
N GLN A 166 -23.91 -1.41 4.45
CA GLN A 166 -25.27 -1.31 4.94
C GLN A 166 -25.25 -1.44 6.46
N LEU A 167 -25.60 -0.37 7.16
CA LEU A 167 -25.69 -0.38 8.62
C LEU A 167 -26.80 -1.34 9.05
N PRO A 168 -26.48 -2.44 9.75
CA PRO A 168 -27.52 -3.29 10.33
C PRO A 168 -28.25 -2.52 11.44
N ALA A 169 -29.50 -2.86 11.69
CA ALA A 169 -30.14 -2.51 12.95
C ALA A 169 -29.42 -3.30 14.06
N MET A 170 -28.56 -2.62 14.82
CA MET A 170 -27.81 -3.23 15.91
C MET A 170 -28.68 -3.17 17.17
N ASP A 171 -29.06 -4.33 17.69
CA ASP A 171 -29.68 -4.46 19.01
C ASP A 171 -28.57 -4.76 20.01
N TYR A 172 -28.07 -3.72 20.69
CA TYR A 172 -26.90 -3.79 21.56
C TYR A 172 -27.30 -3.53 23.01
N GLU A 173 -26.62 -4.19 23.94
CA GLU A 173 -26.69 -3.79 25.35
C GLU A 173 -26.00 -2.44 25.51
N PRO A 174 -26.69 -1.37 25.94
CA PRO A 174 -26.11 -0.04 26.01
C PRO A 174 -25.10 0.07 27.14
N VAL A 175 -23.89 0.56 26.84
CA VAL A 175 -22.80 0.66 27.83
C VAL A 175 -22.31 2.10 28.03
N GLY A 176 -22.46 2.99 27.04
CA GLY A 176 -22.20 4.42 27.19
C GLY A 176 -20.78 4.77 27.68
N VAL A 177 -19.79 3.93 27.36
CA VAL A 177 -18.40 4.14 27.78
C VAL A 177 -17.64 4.88 26.68
N THR A 178 -17.05 6.03 27.04
CA THR A 178 -16.19 6.78 26.13
C THR A 178 -14.74 6.31 26.28
N LEU A 179 -14.11 5.92 25.17
CA LEU A 179 -12.70 5.54 25.10
C LEU A 179 -11.89 6.75 24.64
N GLY A 180 -11.63 7.68 25.57
CA GLY A 180 -11.00 8.97 25.28
C GLY A 180 -11.98 9.97 24.67
N GLU A 181 -11.56 10.75 23.67
CA GLU A 181 -12.43 11.68 22.92
C GLU A 181 -12.80 11.18 21.50
N ALA A 182 -12.27 10.02 21.09
CA ALA A 182 -12.32 9.58 19.69
C ALA A 182 -13.36 8.50 19.39
N VAL A 183 -13.73 7.68 20.39
CA VAL A 183 -14.63 6.52 20.21
C VAL A 183 -15.56 6.39 21.41
N THR A 184 -16.85 6.18 21.13
CA THR A 184 -17.85 5.83 22.15
C THR A 184 -18.33 4.41 21.91
N LEU A 185 -18.21 3.56 22.93
CA LEU A 185 -18.80 2.23 22.93
C LEU A 185 -20.31 2.37 23.21
N LEU A 186 -21.12 2.25 22.16
CA LEU A 186 -22.57 2.32 22.28
C LEU A 186 -23.13 1.05 22.92
N GLY A 187 -22.56 -0.11 22.64
CA GLY A 187 -22.90 -1.37 23.25
C GLY A 187 -22.08 -2.54 22.70
N TYR A 188 -22.40 -3.76 23.11
CA TYR A 188 -21.70 -4.97 22.65
C TYR A 188 -22.68 -6.13 22.48
N GLN A 189 -22.28 -7.09 21.65
CA GLN A 189 -22.95 -8.37 21.49
C GLN A 189 -21.88 -9.44 21.28
N TRP A 190 -21.98 -10.55 22.00
CA TRP A 190 -21.14 -11.72 21.76
C TRP A 190 -21.78 -12.58 20.68
N VAL A 191 -21.04 -12.85 19.61
CA VAL A 191 -21.47 -13.81 18.59
C VAL A 191 -21.02 -15.19 19.04
N ALA A 192 -21.93 -16.17 19.13
CA ALA A 192 -21.56 -17.55 19.40
C ALA A 192 -20.63 -18.05 18.28
N ASN A 193 -19.54 -18.73 18.66
CA ASN A 193 -18.45 -19.24 17.80
C ASN A 193 -18.76 -19.28 16.29
N PRO A 194 -18.19 -18.37 15.48
CA PRO A 194 -18.49 -18.28 14.04
C PRO A 194 -17.72 -19.29 13.18
N VAL A 195 -16.94 -20.19 13.78
CA VAL A 195 -16.11 -21.17 13.05
C VAL A 195 -16.75 -22.55 13.15
N ALA A 196 -17.49 -22.91 12.10
CA ALA A 196 -17.71 -24.29 11.67
C ALA A 196 -17.31 -24.39 10.19
#